data_AF-A0AAP4AA50-F1
#
_entry.id   AF-A0AAP4AA50-F1
#
_cell.length_a   1.000
_cell.length_b   1.000
_cell.length_c   1.000
_cell.angle_alpha   90.00
_cell.angle_beta   90.00
_cell.angle_gamma   90.00
#
_symmetry.space_group_name_H-M   'P 1'
#
loop_
_entity.id
_entity.type
_entity.pdbx_description
1 polymer ?
#
loop_
_entity_poly.entity_id
_entity_poly.type
_entity_poly.pdbx_seq_one_letter_code
_entity_poly.pdbx_strand_id
1 'polypeptide(L)'
;MNKLIKLKEACKILIIYFITTIATMIVAGVIVEHEFYNELKNYLWVLIIFTLLFLVLIKLFKVKFKSVLIFLGIIMFLLLFILLNLDFFVSIASEPNADIFPTMFWIALYTTLPFQSVINLLVGYKIESLSYLILPIYMITLSLLSYKILKFKPQKNKQDD
;
A
#
# COMPACT_ATOMS: atom_id res chain seq x y z
N MET A 1 -29.34 -4.27 -10.71
CA MET A 1 -28.74 -2.91 -10.65
C MET A 1 -27.69 -2.72 -9.53
N ASN A 2 -27.98 -3.09 -8.27
CA ASN A 2 -27.00 -2.95 -7.16
C ASN A 2 -25.69 -3.74 -7.35
N LYS A 3 -25.73 -4.92 -7.98
CA LYS A 3 -24.54 -5.74 -8.27
C LYS A 3 -23.58 -5.05 -9.26
N LEU A 4 -24.13 -4.45 -10.32
CA LEU A 4 -23.41 -3.69 -11.35
C LEU A 4 -22.71 -2.44 -10.75
N ILE A 5 -23.39 -1.72 -9.87
CA ILE A 5 -22.82 -0.55 -9.18
C ILE A 5 -21.65 -0.96 -8.28
N LYS A 6 -21.77 -2.08 -7.54
CA LYS A 6 -20.68 -2.62 -6.71
C LYS A 6 -19.48 -3.07 -7.54
N LEU A 7 -19.71 -3.74 -8.67
CA LEU A 7 -18.65 -4.17 -9.59
C LEU A 7 -17.87 -2.98 -10.17
N LYS A 8 -18.57 -1.91 -10.56
CA LYS A 8 -17.94 -0.68 -11.05
C LYS A 8 -17.01 -0.05 -10.02
N GLU A 9 -17.41 -0.02 -8.75
CA GLU A 9 -16.58 0.53 -7.67
C GLU A 9 -15.37 -0.34 -7.36
N ALA A 10 -15.52 -1.67 -7.36
CA ALA A 10 -14.40 -2.60 -7.21
C ALA A 10 -13.39 -2.43 -8.36
N CYS A 11 -13.88 -2.32 -9.60
CA CYS A 11 -13.04 -2.13 -10.78
C CYS A 11 -12.23 -0.83 -10.70
N LYS A 12 -12.81 0.29 -10.25
CA LYS A 12 -12.07 1.53 -10.01
C LYS A 12 -10.90 1.33 -9.06
N ILE A 13 -11.13 0.71 -7.90
CA ILE A 13 -10.07 0.44 -6.92
C ILE A 13 -8.99 -0.46 -7.51
N LEU A 14 -9.36 -1.50 -8.25
CA LEU A 14 -8.40 -2.41 -8.89
C LEU A 14 -7.53 -1.70 -9.93
N ILE A 15 -8.11 -0.82 -10.75
CA ILE A 15 -7.37 -0.01 -11.71
C ILE A 15 -6.39 0.92 -10.99
N ILE A 16 -6.84 1.60 -9.94
CA ILE A 16 -5.98 2.47 -9.13
C ILE A 16 -4.83 1.67 -8.53
N TYR A 17 -5.14 0.53 -7.93
CA TYR A 17 -4.16 -0.37 -7.33
C TYR A 17 -3.10 -0.80 -8.35
N PHE A 18 -3.54 -1.27 -9.52
CA PHE A 18 -2.65 -1.66 -10.61
C PHE A 18 -1.70 -0.52 -11.06
N ILE A 19 -2.25 0.68 -11.29
CA ILE A 19 -1.45 1.86 -11.65
C ILE A 19 -0.44 2.18 -10.55
N THR A 20 -0.88 2.21 -9.29
CA THR A 20 0.02 2.51 -8.17
C THR A 20 1.12 1.47 -8.01
N THR A 21 0.82 0.18 -8.21
CA THR A 21 1.82 -0.89 -8.14
C THR A 21 2.89 -0.73 -9.20
N ILE A 22 2.51 -0.52 -10.46
CA ILE A 22 3.49 -0.29 -11.54
C ILE A 22 4.35 0.93 -11.23
N ALA A 23 3.73 2.04 -10.84
CA ALA A 23 4.45 3.26 -10.50
C ALA A 23 5.44 3.02 -9.35
N THR A 24 5.04 2.31 -8.28
CA THR A 24 5.94 1.99 -7.17
C THR A 24 7.11 1.10 -7.58
N MET A 25 6.88 0.11 -8.46
CA MET A 25 7.96 -0.76 -8.93
C MET A 25 9.00 0.02 -9.74
N ILE A 26 8.55 0.91 -10.63
CA ILE A 26 9.43 1.78 -11.41
C ILE A 26 10.23 2.69 -10.47
N VAL A 27 9.56 3.35 -9.52
CA VAL A 27 10.19 4.27 -8.58
C VAL A 27 11.18 3.54 -7.67
N ALA A 28 10.84 2.34 -7.19
CA ALA A 28 11.76 1.52 -6.41
C ALA A 28 13.01 1.16 -7.23
N GLY A 29 12.86 0.70 -8.47
CA GLY A 29 14.01 0.36 -9.32
C GLY A 29 14.89 1.55 -9.73
N VAL A 30 14.41 2.78 -9.59
CA VAL A 30 15.18 4.00 -9.89
C VAL A 30 15.83 4.59 -8.64
N ILE A 31 15.16 4.57 -7.49
CA ILE A 31 15.60 5.27 -6.27
C ILE A 31 16.32 4.31 -5.30
N VAL A 32 15.94 3.04 -5.29
CA VAL A 32 16.56 2.01 -4.47
C VAL A 32 17.55 1.26 -5.37
N GLU A 33 18.80 1.68 -5.37
CA GLU A 33 19.88 0.85 -5.91
C GLU A 33 19.89 -0.50 -5.17
N HIS A 34 20.27 -1.57 -5.86
CA HIS A 34 19.99 -2.93 -5.41
C HIS A 34 21.05 -3.51 -4.45
N GLU A 35 21.99 -2.71 -3.94
CA GLU A 35 23.23 -3.27 -3.41
C GLU A 35 23.42 -3.11 -1.89
N PHE A 36 22.75 -2.19 -1.19
CA PHE A 36 23.00 -2.01 0.26
C PHE A 36 21.78 -1.75 1.16
N TYR A 37 21.82 -2.27 2.40
CA TYR A 37 20.84 -1.98 3.47
C TYR A 37 20.59 -0.49 3.69
N ASN A 38 21.57 0.37 3.40
CA ASN A 38 21.41 1.82 3.56
C ASN A 38 20.49 2.41 2.47
N GLU A 39 20.38 1.76 1.32
CA GLU A 39 19.49 2.13 0.21
C GLU A 39 18.04 1.74 0.50
N LEU A 40 17.79 0.78 1.39
CA LEU A 40 16.42 0.46 1.82
C LEU A 40 15.72 1.64 2.51
N LYS A 41 16.49 2.59 3.08
CA LYS A 41 15.93 3.85 3.61
C LYS A 41 15.28 4.69 2.52
N ASN A 42 15.70 4.54 1.27
CA ASN A 42 15.10 5.24 0.13
C ASN A 42 13.69 4.74 -0.20
N TYR A 43 13.23 3.62 0.37
CA TYR A 43 11.81 3.24 0.33
C TYR A 43 10.90 4.28 0.98
N LEU A 44 11.43 5.21 1.78
CA LEU A 44 10.69 6.39 2.23
C LEU A 44 10.14 7.21 1.04
N TRP A 45 10.96 7.43 0.01
CA TRP A 45 10.54 8.13 -1.20
C TRP A 45 9.50 7.34 -1.98
N VAL A 46 9.69 6.03 -2.10
CA VAL A 46 8.73 5.12 -2.75
C VAL A 46 7.37 5.19 -2.03
N LEU A 47 7.37 5.19 -0.69
CA LEU A 47 6.17 5.27 0.14
C LEU A 47 5.44 6.61 0.00
N ILE A 48 6.18 7.72 -0.03
CA ILE A 48 5.61 9.05 -0.24
C ILE A 48 4.94 9.14 -1.63
N ILE A 49 5.64 8.72 -2.67
CA ILE A 49 5.14 8.76 -4.06
C ILE A 49 3.90 7.86 -4.19
N PHE A 50 3.95 6.65 -3.66
CA PHE A 50 2.79 5.75 -3.59
C PHE A 50 1.58 6.43 -2.93
N THR A 51 1.79 6.99 -1.73
CA THR A 51 0.73 7.61 -0.94
C THR A 51 0.08 8.76 -1.71
N LEU A 52 0.89 9.67 -2.25
CA LEU A 52 0.38 10.81 -3.02
C LEU A 52 -0.38 10.37 -4.27
N LEU A 53 0.19 9.43 -5.04
CA LEU A 53 -0.43 8.91 -6.25
C LEU A 53 -1.76 8.20 -5.95
N PHE A 54 -1.80 7.34 -4.94
CA PHE A 54 -3.02 6.67 -4.51
C PHE A 54 -4.11 7.67 -4.14
N LEU A 55 -3.78 8.68 -3.32
CA LEU A 55 -4.71 9.71 -2.87
C LEU A 55 -5.24 10.57 -4.02
N VAL A 56 -4.39 10.93 -4.99
CA VAL A 56 -4.81 11.66 -6.20
C VAL A 56 -5.77 10.81 -7.03
N LEU A 57 -5.43 9.53 -7.26
CA LEU A 57 -6.22 8.64 -8.09
C LEU A 57 -7.59 8.33 -7.48
N ILE A 58 -7.71 8.06 -6.16
CA ILE A 58 -9.02 7.82 -5.54
C ILE A 58 -9.96 9.03 -5.69
N LYS A 59 -9.40 10.26 -5.66
CA LYS A 59 -10.16 11.49 -5.88
C LYS A 59 -10.55 11.63 -7.35
N LEU A 60 -9.61 11.42 -8.27
CA LEU A 60 -9.81 11.50 -9.72
C LEU A 60 -10.92 10.56 -10.19
N PHE A 61 -10.87 9.29 -9.75
CA PHE A 61 -11.86 8.27 -10.10
C PHE A 61 -13.15 8.35 -9.27
N LYS A 62 -13.24 9.33 -8.35
CA LYS A 62 -14.40 9.56 -7.46
C LYS A 62 -14.83 8.26 -6.77
N VAL A 63 -13.88 7.60 -6.11
CA VAL A 63 -14.13 6.32 -5.43
C VAL A 63 -14.92 6.56 -4.15
N LYS A 64 -15.87 5.67 -3.84
CA LYS A 64 -16.56 5.72 -2.54
C LYS A 64 -15.61 5.37 -1.40
N PHE A 65 -15.60 6.16 -0.33
CA PHE A 65 -14.76 5.92 0.85
C PHE A 65 -14.93 4.50 1.45
N LYS A 66 -16.16 3.96 1.46
CA LYS A 66 -16.41 2.58 1.89
C LYS A 66 -15.60 1.54 1.09
N SER A 67 -15.42 1.75 -0.21
CA SER A 67 -14.61 0.86 -1.06
C SER A 67 -13.12 0.94 -0.70
N VAL A 68 -12.63 2.14 -0.37
CA VAL A 68 -11.25 2.34 0.12
C VAL A 68 -11.02 1.58 1.43
N LEU A 69 -11.96 1.68 2.39
CA LEU A 69 -11.86 0.94 3.66
C LEU A 69 -11.81 -0.57 3.47
N ILE A 70 -12.69 -1.12 2.62
CA ILE A 70 -12.70 -2.56 2.33
C ILE A 70 -11.38 -2.99 1.69
N PHE A 71 -10.88 -2.21 0.73
CA PHE A 71 -9.61 -2.45 0.07
C PHE A 71 -8.44 -2.45 1.07
N LEU A 72 -8.31 -1.42 1.91
CA LEU A 72 -7.26 -1.36 2.93
C LEU A 72 -7.39 -2.51 3.94
N GLY A 73 -8.61 -2.90 4.30
CA GLY A 73 -8.84 -4.07 5.15
C GLY A 73 -8.33 -5.38 4.54
N ILE A 74 -8.58 -5.60 3.25
CA ILE A 74 -8.07 -6.77 2.51
C ILE A 74 -6.54 -6.75 2.44
N ILE A 75 -5.95 -5.60 2.11
CA ILE A 75 -4.49 -5.45 2.07
C ILE A 75 -3.87 -5.71 3.45
N MET A 76 -4.46 -5.18 4.52
CA MET A 76 -3.97 -5.41 5.89
C MET A 76 -4.05 -6.89 6.27
N PHE A 77 -5.13 -7.57 5.90
CA PHE A 77 -5.28 -9.02 6.11
C PHE A 77 -4.21 -9.82 5.36
N LEU A 78 -3.90 -9.46 4.11
CA LEU A 78 -2.85 -10.13 3.34
C LEU A 78 -1.45 -9.85 3.93
N LEU A 79 -1.18 -8.61 4.33
CA LEU A 79 0.08 -8.23 4.98
C LEU A 79 0.34 -9.00 6.28
N LEU A 80 -0.70 -9.49 6.97
CA LEU A 80 -0.52 -10.33 8.15
C LEU A 80 0.28 -11.60 7.84
N PHE A 81 0.13 -12.20 6.66
CA PHE A 81 0.92 -13.37 6.28
C PHE A 81 2.40 -13.05 6.05
N ILE A 82 2.70 -11.82 5.60
CA ILE A 82 4.08 -11.32 5.52
C ILE A 82 4.65 -11.11 6.93
N LEU A 83 3.88 -10.48 7.81
CA LEU A 83 4.31 -10.26 9.20
C LEU A 83 4.54 -11.57 9.96
N LEU A 84 3.67 -12.58 9.79
CA LEU A 84 3.84 -13.90 10.40
C LEU A 84 5.12 -14.63 9.93
N ASN A 85 5.63 -14.28 8.75
CA ASN A 85 6.86 -14.81 8.19
C ASN A 85 7.90 -13.69 8.00
N LEU A 86 7.93 -12.71 8.92
CA LEU A 86 8.79 -11.53 8.79
C LEU A 86 10.27 -11.92 8.69
N ASP A 87 10.71 -12.89 9.48
CA ASP A 87 12.10 -13.35 9.47
C ASP A 87 12.50 -13.85 8.06
N PHE A 88 11.65 -14.68 7.43
CA PHE A 88 11.85 -15.15 6.06
C PHE A 88 11.78 -14.02 5.03
N PHE A 89 10.89 -13.04 5.21
CA PHE A 89 10.82 -11.87 4.33
C PHE A 89 12.13 -11.05 4.38
N VAL A 90 12.73 -10.91 5.56
CA VAL A 90 13.97 -10.14 5.76
C VAL A 90 15.21 -10.93 5.30
N SER A 91 15.23 -12.25 5.47
CA SER A 91 16.32 -13.11 5.01
C SER A 91 15.98 -13.79 3.67
N ILE A 92 16.29 -13.12 2.55
CA ILE A 92 16.11 -13.63 1.17
C ILE A 92 16.83 -15.00 0.90
N ALA A 93 17.57 -15.55 1.88
CA ALA A 93 18.23 -16.86 1.82
C ALA A 93 17.66 -17.94 2.77
N SER A 94 16.62 -17.66 3.57
CA SER A 94 15.96 -18.68 4.39
C SER A 94 14.84 -19.34 3.59
N GLU A 95 14.42 -20.57 3.90
CA GLU A 95 13.16 -21.11 3.35
C GLU A 95 11.98 -20.56 4.18
N PRO A 96 10.80 -20.31 3.59
CA PRO A 96 9.63 -19.92 4.36
C PRO A 96 9.38 -21.02 5.39
N ASN A 97 9.00 -20.63 6.60
CA ASN A 97 8.75 -21.61 7.65
C ASN A 97 7.68 -22.59 7.14
N ALA A 98 8.06 -23.85 6.90
CA ALA A 98 7.23 -24.82 6.19
C ALA A 98 5.88 -25.05 6.91
N ASP A 99 5.85 -24.73 8.20
CA ASP A 99 4.68 -24.84 9.08
C ASP A 99 3.69 -23.67 8.96
N ILE A 100 4.04 -22.54 8.32
CA ILE A 100 3.21 -21.31 8.32
C ILE A 100 2.85 -20.86 6.89
N PHE A 101 1.78 -21.46 6.36
CA PHE A 101 1.04 -21.04 5.15
C PHE A 101 1.89 -20.53 3.95
N PRO A 102 2.81 -21.33 3.41
CA PRO A 102 3.73 -20.90 2.35
C PRO A 102 2.99 -20.33 1.12
N THR A 103 1.88 -20.94 0.70
CA THR A 103 1.08 -20.43 -0.43
C THR A 103 0.48 -19.05 -0.17
N MET A 104 -0.05 -18.82 1.04
CA MET A 104 -0.65 -17.52 1.39
C MET A 104 0.42 -16.44 1.52
N PHE A 105 1.62 -16.80 1.99
CA PHE A 105 2.76 -15.89 1.99
C PHE A 105 3.09 -15.42 0.56
N TRP A 106 3.22 -16.33 -0.40
CA TRP A 106 3.50 -15.94 -1.79
C TRP A 106 2.40 -15.08 -2.40
N ILE A 107 1.12 -15.42 -2.15
CA ILE A 107 -0.01 -14.59 -2.58
C ILE A 107 0.12 -13.20 -1.95
N ALA A 108 0.33 -13.10 -0.64
CA ALA A 108 0.52 -11.83 0.04
C ALA A 108 1.72 -11.05 -0.51
N LEU A 109 2.82 -11.73 -0.83
CA LEU A 109 4.05 -11.12 -1.32
C LEU A 109 3.78 -10.37 -2.63
N TYR A 110 3.16 -11.02 -3.61
CA TYR A 110 2.87 -10.35 -4.89
C TYR A 110 1.73 -9.34 -4.79
N THR A 111 0.72 -9.62 -3.97
CA THR A 111 -0.48 -8.77 -3.86
C THR A 111 -0.34 -7.56 -2.95
N THR A 112 0.76 -7.44 -2.19
CA THR A 112 0.99 -6.33 -1.26
C THR A 112 2.27 -5.55 -1.56
N LEU A 113 2.92 -5.80 -2.71
CA LEU A 113 4.14 -5.14 -3.17
C LEU A 113 4.23 -3.63 -2.85
N PRO A 114 3.25 -2.77 -3.22
CA PRO A 114 3.38 -1.34 -2.94
C PRO A 114 3.41 -1.00 -1.44
N PHE A 115 2.81 -1.85 -0.60
CA PHE A 115 2.75 -1.68 0.86
C PHE A 115 3.97 -2.26 1.58
N GLN A 116 4.73 -3.16 0.94
CA GLN A 116 5.98 -3.69 1.49
C GLN A 116 7.07 -2.62 1.64
N SER A 117 6.94 -1.49 0.93
CA SER A 117 7.77 -0.29 1.12
C SER A 117 7.88 0.12 2.59
N VAL A 118 6.81 -0.06 3.39
CA VAL A 118 6.84 0.21 4.83
C VAL A 118 7.78 -0.75 5.55
N ILE A 119 7.69 -2.04 5.27
CA ILE A 119 8.54 -3.06 5.91
C ILE A 119 10.01 -2.88 5.49
N ASN A 120 10.26 -2.69 4.20
CA ASN A 120 11.61 -2.46 3.67
C ASN A 120 12.27 -1.22 4.28
N LEU A 121 11.50 -0.14 4.48
CA LEU A 121 11.99 1.05 5.16
C LEU A 121 12.44 0.74 6.59
N LEU A 122 11.65 -0.04 7.34
CA LEU A 122 11.97 -0.43 8.71
C LEU A 122 13.18 -1.35 8.80
N VAL A 123 13.33 -2.27 7.85
CA VAL A 123 14.55 -3.10 7.70
C VAL A 123 15.77 -2.22 7.43
N GLY A 124 15.65 -1.21 6.55
CA GLY A 124 16.72 -0.24 6.31
C GLY A 124 17.15 0.56 7.55
N TYR A 125 16.24 0.73 8.52
CA TYR A 125 16.52 1.33 9.83
C TYR A 125 16.85 0.30 10.93
N LYS A 126 16.89 -1.00 10.64
CA LYS A 126 17.11 -2.10 11.60
C LYS A 126 16.10 -2.09 12.77
N ILE A 127 14.85 -1.78 12.44
CA ILE A 127 13.71 -1.72 13.39
C ILE A 127 12.51 -2.50 12.85
N GLU A 128 12.76 -3.56 12.10
CA GLU A 128 11.76 -4.42 11.46
C GLU A 128 10.76 -5.02 12.46
N SER A 129 11.15 -5.23 13.72
CA SER A 129 10.26 -5.67 14.80
C SER A 129 9.11 -4.67 15.07
N LEU A 130 9.26 -3.40 14.71
CA LEU A 130 8.20 -2.39 14.81
C LEU A 130 7.17 -2.51 13.67
N SER A 131 7.36 -3.38 12.68
CA SER A 131 6.41 -3.57 11.56
C SER A 131 5.00 -3.93 12.02
N TYR A 132 4.89 -4.72 13.10
CA TYR A 132 3.60 -5.08 13.73
C TYR A 132 2.81 -3.87 14.23
N LEU A 133 3.47 -2.76 14.55
CA LEU A 133 2.86 -1.53 15.03
C LEU A 133 2.71 -0.48 13.92
N ILE A 134 3.78 -0.26 13.15
CA ILE A 134 3.87 0.84 12.17
C ILE A 134 2.97 0.57 10.97
N LEU A 135 2.85 -0.68 10.53
CA LEU A 135 2.02 -1.03 9.37
C LEU A 135 0.53 -0.75 9.62
N PRO A 136 -0.09 -1.18 10.75
CA PRO A 136 -1.45 -0.74 11.09
C PRO A 136 -1.60 0.79 11.20
N ILE A 137 -0.64 1.49 11.81
CA ILE A 137 -0.67 2.96 11.94
C ILE A 137 -0.67 3.62 10.56
N TYR A 138 0.15 3.12 9.63
CA TYR A 138 0.17 3.60 8.26
C TYR A 138 -1.18 3.39 7.56
N MET A 139 -1.80 2.21 7.72
CA MET A 139 -3.12 1.92 7.13
C MET A 139 -4.23 2.83 7.67
N ILE A 140 -4.22 3.11 8.98
CA ILE A 140 -5.15 4.04 9.62
C ILE A 140 -4.92 5.46 9.09
N THR A 141 -3.67 5.90 9.02
CA THR A 141 -3.30 7.21 8.49
C THR A 141 -3.78 7.38 7.05
N LEU A 142 -3.52 6.37 6.19
CA LEU A 142 -3.94 6.39 4.78
C LEU A 142 -5.46 6.44 4.65
N SER A 143 -6.19 5.74 5.52
CA SER A 143 -7.66 5.79 5.60
C SER A 143 -8.15 7.20 5.97
N LEU A 144 -7.56 7.84 6.99
CA LEU A 144 -7.92 9.20 7.39
C LEU A 144 -7.63 10.23 6.30
N LEU A 145 -6.47 10.13 5.63
CA LEU A 145 -6.12 10.98 4.50
C LEU A 145 -7.09 10.79 3.34
N SER A 146 -7.42 9.54 3.01
CA SER A 146 -8.41 9.21 1.97
C SER A 146 -9.77 9.82 2.27
N TYR A 147 -10.23 9.76 3.52
CA TYR A 147 -11.48 10.38 3.94
C TYR A 147 -11.48 11.90 3.72
N LYS A 148 -10.42 12.58 4.19
CA LYS A 148 -10.28 14.04 4.01
C LYS A 148 -10.31 14.42 2.53
N ILE A 149 -9.54 13.72 1.70
CA ILE A 149 -9.39 14.03 0.27
C ILE A 149 -10.68 13.78 -0.51
N LEU A 150 -11.42 12.72 -0.19
CA LEU A 150 -12.70 12.42 -0.83
C LEU A 150 -13.84 13.34 -0.39
N LYS A 151 -13.80 13.88 0.85
CA LYS A 151 -14.79 14.86 1.33
C LYS A 151 -14.46 16.30 0.97
N PHE A 152 -13.23 16.60 0.54
CA PHE A 152 -12.84 17.94 0.14
C PHE A 152 -13.60 18.38 -1.12
N LYS A 153 -14.56 19.30 -0.95
CA LYS A 153 -15.18 20.01 -2.08
C LYS A 153 -14.34 21.25 -2.41
N PRO A 154 -13.96 21.48 -3.67
CA PRO A 154 -13.38 22.76 -4.05
C PRO A 154 -14.41 23.85 -3.73
N GLN A 155 -13.99 24.93 -3.06
CA GLN A 155 -14.82 26.13 -2.96
C GLN A 155 -15.16 26.54 -4.38
N LYS A 156 -16.45 26.65 -4.70
CA LYS A 156 -16.86 27.39 -5.89
C LYS A 156 -16.36 28.80 -5.67
N ASN A 157 -15.34 29.21 -6.41
CA ASN A 157 -15.08 30.63 -6.57
C ASN A 157 -16.42 31.22 -7.06
N LYS A 158 -17.00 32.09 -6.24
CA LYS A 158 -17.96 33.07 -6.74
C LYS A 158 -17.16 33.90 -7.73
N GLN A 159 -17.19 33.52 -9.00
CA GLN A 159 -17.01 34.50 -10.05
C GLN A 159 -18.30 35.32 -9.99
N ASP A 160 -18.19 36.45 -9.31
CA ASP A 160 -19.16 37.52 -9.36
C ASP A 160 -19.30 37.98 -10.82
N ASP A 161 -20.50 38.47 -11.12
CA ASP A 161 -21.13 38.80 -12.40
C ASP A 161 -20.27 39.55 -13.44
#